data_AF-A0A1F2T4Y3-F1
#
_entry.id   AF-A0A1F2T4Y3-F1
#
_cell.length_a   1.000
_cell.length_b   1.000
_cell.length_c   1.000
_cell.angle_alpha   90.00
_cell.angle_beta   90.00
_cell.angle_gamma   90.00
#
_symmetry.space_group_name_H-M   'P 1'
#
loop_
_entity.id
_entity.type
_entity.pdbx_description
1 polymer ?
#
loop_
_entity_poly.entity_id
_entity_poly.type
_entity_poly.pdbx_seq_one_letter_code
_entity_poly.pdbx_strand_id
1 'polypeptide(L)' 'MLKGFTHARLACGCRLTFREGVEGSPVTVVVDEKAPQCVIPLHVRDLPVYDFREALRPPTRFLPLEEEEYEEEG' A
#
# COMPACT_ATOMS: atom_id res chain seq x y z
N MET A 1 -16.64 -3.56 -0.60
CA MET A 1 -17.47 -2.88 0.42
C MET A 1 -16.62 -2.62 1.65
N LEU A 2 -16.35 -1.35 1.96
CA LEU A 2 -15.63 -0.95 3.18
C LEU A 2 -16.51 -1.37 4.37
N LYS A 3 -15.98 -2.16 5.31
CA LYS A 3 -16.73 -2.74 6.45
C LYS A 3 -17.13 -1.70 7.51
N GLY A 4 -17.60 -0.53 7.10
CA GLY A 4 -17.88 0.62 7.97
C GLY A 4 -16.64 1.44 8.37
N PHE A 5 -15.44 1.06 7.90
CA PHE A 5 -14.23 1.84 8.14
C PHE A 5 -14.25 3.14 7.35
N THR A 6 -14.10 4.27 8.05
CA THR A 6 -14.09 5.60 7.43
C THR A 6 -12.69 6.19 7.38
N HIS A 7 -11.85 5.90 8.38
CA HIS A 7 -10.50 6.45 8.48
C HIS A 7 -9.54 5.47 9.17
N ALA A 8 -8.24 5.70 8.96
CA ALA A 8 -7.16 5.04 9.70
C ALA A 8 -6.07 6.06 10.06
N ARG A 9 -5.10 5.66 10.88
CA ARG A 9 -3.92 6.48 11.22
C ARG A 9 -2.64 5.71 10.91
N LEU A 10 -1.70 6.38 10.28
CA LEU A 10 -0.33 5.89 10.12
C LEU A 10 0.47 6.12 11.40
N ALA A 11 1.58 5.38 11.56
CA ALA A 11 2.51 5.56 12.68
C ALA A 11 3.09 6.98 12.77
N CYS A 12 3.24 7.68 11.64
CA CYS A 12 3.66 9.09 11.61
C CYS A 12 2.56 10.08 12.07
N GLY A 13 1.36 9.60 12.40
CA GLY A 13 0.22 10.38 12.85
C GLY A 13 -0.75 10.82 11.74
N CYS A 14 -0.36 10.74 10.46
CA CYS A 14 -1.22 11.11 9.34
C CYS A 14 -2.52 10.31 9.34
N ARG A 15 -3.62 10.99 9.01
CA ARG A 15 -4.93 10.38 8.84
C ARG A 15 -5.09 9.87 7.42
N LEU A 16 -5.66 8.69 7.27
CA LEU A 16 -6.02 8.10 5.98
C LEU A 16 -7.53 8.07 5.81
N THR A 17 -7.98 8.11 4.56
CA THR A 17 -9.35 7.81 4.17
C THR A 17 -9.37 6.76 3.06
N PHE A 18 -10.51 6.12 2.88
CA PHE A 18 -10.73 5.04 1.93
C PHE A 18 -11.66 5.52 0.83
N ARG A 19 -11.19 5.46 -0.42
CA ARG A 19 -11.99 5.80 -1.59
C ARG A 19 -12.41 4.55 -2.32
N GLU A 20 -13.51 4.65 -3.07
CA GLU A 20 -13.79 3.67 -4.11
C GLU A 20 -12.59 3.59 -5.04
N GLY A 21 -12.14 2.36 -5.29
CA GLY A 21 -11.04 2.12 -6.20
C GLY A 21 -11.52 1.96 -7.65
N VAL A 22 -10.69 1.33 -8.47
CA VAL A 22 -10.93 1.12 -9.90
C VAL A 22 -10.88 -0.39 -10.22
N GLU A 23 -11.10 -0.75 -11.48
CA GLU A 23 -10.95 -2.15 -11.90
C GLU A 23 -9.57 -2.71 -11.50
N GLY A 24 -9.58 -3.89 -10.87
CA GLY A 24 -8.37 -4.51 -10.33
C GLY A 24 -7.88 -3.94 -9.00
N SER A 25 -8.51 -2.92 -8.41
CA SER A 25 -8.25 -2.48 -7.02
C SER A 25 -9.52 -1.91 -6.40
N PRO A 26 -10.25 -2.64 -5.55
CA PRO A 26 -11.56 -2.22 -5.07
C PRO A 26 -11.52 -1.00 -4.12
N VAL A 27 -10.35 -0.66 -3.57
CA VAL A 27 -10.16 0.41 -2.60
C VAL A 27 -8.84 1.12 -2.87
N THR A 28 -8.87 2.45 -2.88
CA THR A 28 -7.67 3.29 -2.84
C THR A 28 -7.56 3.92 -1.47
N VAL A 29 -6.42 3.74 -0.80
CA VAL A 29 -6.16 4.39 0.49
C VAL A 29 -5.33 5.63 0.25
N VAL A 30 -5.79 6.78 0.75
CA VAL A 30 -5.12 8.06 0.55
C VAL A 30 -4.86 8.76 1.87
N VAL A 31 -3.85 9.63 1.90
CA VAL A 31 -3.66 10.59 2.99
C VAL A 31 -4.77 11.63 2.94
N ASP A 32 -5.58 11.65 3.99
CA ASP A 32 -6.65 12.64 4.19
C ASP A 32 -6.08 13.91 4.82
N GLU A 33 -5.28 13.75 5.88
CA GLU A 33 -4.69 14.86 6.62
C GLU A 33 -3.25 14.52 7.02
N LYS A 34 -2.31 15.42 6.66
CA LYS A 34 -0.92 15.33 7.12
C LYS A 34 -0.84 15.79 8.57
N ALA A 35 -0.31 14.93 9.43
CA ALA A 35 -0.08 15.30 10.83
C ALA A 35 1.06 16.34 10.95
N PRO A 36 0.95 17.32 11.87
CA PRO A 36 1.99 18.33 12.07
C PRO A 36 3.38 17.76 12.39
N GLN A 37 3.44 16.63 13.11
CA GLN A 37 4.67 15.94 13.48
C GLN A 37 5.23 15.01 12.39
N CYS A 38 4.52 14.83 11.26
CA CYS A 38 4.96 13.90 10.22
C CYS A 38 6.15 14.46 9.45
N VAL A 39 7.34 13.93 9.73
CA VAL A 39 8.60 14.32 9.04
C VAL A 39 8.75 13.75 7.62
N ILE A 40 7.89 12.80 7.20
CA ILE A 40 7.94 12.22 5.85
C ILE A 40 7.50 13.29 4.85
N PRO A 41 8.39 13.78 3.95
CA PRO A 41 8.07 14.88 3.04
C PRO A 41 7.08 14.45 1.95
N LEU A 42 7.07 13.16 1.60
CA LEU A 42 6.18 12.60 0.58
C LEU A 42 4.71 12.64 1.02
N HIS A 43 4.42 12.49 2.31
CA HIS A 43 3.03 12.52 2.81
C HIS A 43 2.44 13.91 2.62
N VAL A 44 1.52 14.02 1.67
CA VAL A 44 0.71 15.19 1.35
C VAL A 44 -0.74 14.76 1.19
N ARG A 45 -1.68 15.70 1.30
CA ARG A 45 -3.10 15.43 1.09
C ARG A 45 -3.33 14.79 -0.28
N ASP A 46 -4.27 13.85 -0.34
CA ASP A 46 -4.68 13.09 -1.52
C ASP A 46 -3.63 12.14 -2.08
N LEU A 47 -2.45 12.01 -1.45
CA LEU A 47 -1.44 11.02 -1.83
C LEU A 47 -1.99 9.60 -1.65
N PRO A 48 -2.03 8.76 -2.70
CA PRO A 48 -2.31 7.34 -2.55
C PRO A 48 -1.15 6.63 -1.84
N VAL A 49 -1.47 5.96 -0.74
CA VAL A 49 -0.50 5.17 0.04
C VAL A 49 -0.66 3.67 -0.18
N TYR A 50 -1.80 3.25 -0.74
CA TYR A 50 -2.05 1.88 -1.11
C TYR A 50 -2.96 1.79 -2.34
N ASP A 51 -2.53 0.99 -3.31
CA ASP A 51 -3.29 0.49 -4.46
C ASP A 51 -2.97 -1.00 -4.60
N PHE A 52 -4.00 -1.85 -4.66
CA PHE A 52 -3.81 -3.31 -4.75
C PHE A 52 -3.04 -3.73 -6.01
N ARG A 53 -3.20 -3.00 -7.13
CA ARG A 53 -2.49 -3.31 -8.38
C ARG A 53 -0.98 -3.08 -8.22
N GLU A 54 -0.61 -2.02 -7.51
CA GLU A 54 0.81 -1.72 -7.25
C GLU A 54 1.43 -2.79 -6.34
N ALA A 55 0.66 -3.34 -5.40
CA ALA A 55 1.13 -4.43 -4.55
C ALA A 55 1.36 -5.75 -5.31
N LEU A 56 0.72 -5.94 -6.47
CA LEU A 56 0.91 -7.09 -7.36
C LEU A 56 2.00 -6.89 -8.41
N ARG A 57 2.56 -5.68 -8.50
CA ARG A 57 3.59 -5.38 -9.50
C ARG A 57 4.86 -6.18 -9.21
N PRO A 58 5.54 -6.72 -10.25
CA PRO A 58 6.86 -7.30 -10.07
C PRO A 58 7.81 -6.31 -9.37
N PRO A 59 8.60 -6.76 -8.39
CA PRO A 59 9.51 -5.89 -7.66
C PRO A 59 10.57 -5.32 -8.59
N THR A 60 10.94 -4.05 -8.40
CA THR A 60 11.99 -3.38 -9.17
C THR A 60 13.40 -3.63 -8.62
N ARG A 61 13.51 -4.25 -7.44
CA ARG A 61 14.78 -4.67 -6.84
C ARG A 61 15.21 -6.01 -7.45
N PHE A 62 16.53 -6.23 -7.51
CA PHE A 62 17.06 -7.56 -7.83
C PHE A 62 16.54 -8.56 -6.81
N LEU A 63 15.84 -9.57 -7.30
CA LEU A 63 15.51 -10.74 -6.52
C LEU A 63 16.74 -11.65 -6.51
N PRO A 64 16.98 -12.40 -5.41
CA PRO A 64 17.81 -13.59 -5.48
C PRO A 64 17.35 -14.45 -6.66
N LEU A 65 18.28 -15.15 -7.30
CA LEU A 65 17.91 -16.18 -8.26
C LEU A 65 16.91 -17.12 -7.57
N GLU A 66 15.81 -17.45 -8.25
CA GLU A 66 14.93 -18.52 -7.81
C GLU A 66 15.80 -19.75 -7.58
N GLU A 67 15.84 -20.24 -6.33
CA GLU A 67 16.44 -21.55 -6.07
C GLU A 67 15.65 -22.56 -6.88
N GLU A 68 16.33 -23.27 -7.79
CA GLU A 68 15.74 -24.38 -8.52
C GLU A 68 15.17 -25.36 -7.49
N GLU A 69 13.91 -25.77 -7.66
CA GLU A 69 13.31 -26.80 -6.80
C GLU A 69 14.17 -28.06 -6.90
N TYR A 70 14.93 -28.37 -5.85
CA TYR A 70 15.75 -29.58 -5.80
C TYR A 70 14.82 -30.80 -5.91
N GLU A 71 14.94 -31.58 -6.99
CA GLU A 71 14.30 -32.90 -7.06
C GLU A 71 14.95 -33.80 -5.99
N GLU A 72 14.17 -34.25 -4.99
CA GLU A 72 14.61 -35.34 -4.12
C GLU A 72 14.66 -36.63 -4.95
N GLU A 73 15.86 -37.08 -5.32
CA GLU A 73 16.08 -38.41 -5.88
C GLU A 73 15.76 -39.46 -4.81
N GLY A 74 14.69 -40.24 -5.02
CA GLY A 74 14.27 -41.36 -4.17
C GLY A 74 14.97 -42.67 -4.47
#